data_AF-A0A357V0N4-F1
#
_entry.id   AF-A0A357V0N4-F1
#
_cell.length_a   1.000
_cell.length_b   1.000
_cell.length_c   1.000
_cell.angle_alpha   90.00
_cell.angle_beta   90.00
_cell.angle_gamma   90.00
#
_symmetry.space_group_name_H-M   'P 1'
#
loop_
_entity.id
_entity.type
_entity.pdbx_description
1 polymer ?
#
loop_
_entity_poly.entity_id
_entity_poly.type
_entity_poly.pdbx_seq_one_letter_code
_entity_poly.pdbx_strand_id
1 'polypeptide(L)'
;MTAPLFELQDLFQDRLLTGRADIEAHLTSGGPFLKVYDHAYVARLLEVMGEDFPAVHTLLGDDAFAEAASAYVRGHPSRARSVRWLGAGFRNWLGDTVPWSDLPVVA
;
A
#
# COMPACT_ATOMS: atom_id res chain seq x y z
N MET A 1 -29.01 -10.91 8.42
CA MET A 1 -29.16 -10.07 7.21
C MET A 1 -27.80 -10.01 6.54
N THR A 2 -27.73 -10.23 5.23
CA THR A 2 -26.47 -10.13 4.48
C THR A 2 -26.02 -8.68 4.41
N ALA A 3 -24.77 -8.37 4.76
CA ALA A 3 -24.23 -7.02 4.66
C ALA A 3 -24.28 -6.53 3.20
N PRO A 4 -24.53 -5.23 2.95
CA PRO A 4 -24.43 -4.65 1.62
C PRO A 4 -22.99 -4.73 1.07
N LEU A 5 -22.87 -4.78 -0.26
CA LEU A 5 -21.57 -4.97 -0.94
C LEU A 5 -20.51 -3.93 -0.55
N PHE A 6 -20.89 -2.66 -0.39
CA PHE A 6 -19.93 -1.60 -0.05
C PHE A 6 -19.30 -1.82 1.33
N GLU A 7 -20.08 -2.34 2.29
CA GLU A 7 -19.58 -2.63 3.65
C GLU A 7 -18.58 -3.80 3.62
N LEU A 8 -18.85 -4.83 2.82
CA LEU A 8 -17.91 -5.93 2.60
C LEU A 8 -16.63 -5.47 1.90
N GLN A 9 -16.75 -4.54 0.93
CA GLN A 9 -15.59 -3.97 0.23
C GLN A 9 -14.72 -3.13 1.18
N ASP A 10 -15.32 -2.32 2.04
CA ASP A 10 -14.62 -1.50 3.02
C ASP A 10 -13.93 -2.37 4.08
N LEU A 11 -14.63 -3.38 4.63
CA LEU A 11 -14.04 -4.34 5.58
C LEU A 11 -12.86 -5.10 4.97
N PHE A 12 -13.00 -5.53 3.72
CA PHE A 12 -11.92 -6.23 3.03
C PHE A 12 -10.73 -5.30 2.78
N GLN A 13 -10.96 -4.08 2.30
CA GLN A 13 -9.90 -3.11 2.05
C GLN A 13 -9.17 -2.71 3.34
N ASP A 14 -9.89 -2.49 4.44
CA ASP A 14 -9.29 -2.16 5.74
C ASP A 14 -8.39 -3.30 6.24
N ARG A 15 -8.81 -4.55 6.03
CA ARG A 15 -7.98 -5.73 6.30
C ARG A 15 -6.71 -5.75 5.48
N LEU A 16 -6.80 -5.56 4.17
CA LEU A 16 -5.63 -5.59 3.30
C LEU A 16 -4.62 -4.48 3.60
N LEU A 17 -5.08 -3.31 4.04
CA LEU A 17 -4.24 -2.15 4.29
C LEU A 17 -3.67 -2.09 5.71
N THR A 18 -4.45 -2.51 6.70
CA THR A 18 -4.11 -2.31 8.12
C THR A 18 -3.91 -3.62 8.89
N GLY A 19 -4.31 -4.76 8.30
CA GLY A 19 -4.39 -6.04 8.98
C GLY A 19 -5.52 -6.10 10.02
N ARG A 20 -6.40 -5.09 10.08
CA ARG A 20 -7.54 -4.98 11.00
C ARG A 20 -8.85 -5.15 10.22
N ALA A 21 -9.94 -5.43 10.92
CA ALA A 21 -11.26 -5.80 10.40
C ALA A 21 -11.50 -7.32 10.37
N ASP A 22 -12.65 -7.68 10.94
CA ASP A 22 -13.16 -9.04 10.96
C ASP A 22 -14.16 -9.21 9.81
N ILE A 23 -13.69 -9.86 8.74
CA ILE A 23 -14.53 -10.25 7.61
C ILE A 23 -14.97 -11.72 7.70
N GLU A 24 -14.49 -12.46 8.70
CA GLU A 24 -14.67 -13.92 8.80
C GLU A 24 -16.16 -14.29 8.92
N ALA A 25 -16.92 -13.49 9.66
CA ALA A 25 -18.38 -13.63 9.81
C ALA A 25 -19.15 -13.53 8.48
N HIS A 26 -18.53 -12.99 7.42
CA HIS A 26 -19.14 -12.82 6.10
C HIS A 26 -18.65 -13.86 5.07
N LEU A 27 -17.73 -14.75 5.45
CA LEU A 27 -17.23 -15.80 4.57
C LEU A 27 -18.20 -16.99 4.56
N THR A 28 -18.65 -17.39 3.38
CA THR A 28 -19.61 -18.48 3.20
C THR A 28 -18.94 -19.86 3.25
N SER A 29 -17.76 -20.00 2.66
CA SER A 29 -16.83 -21.14 2.79
C SER A 29 -15.54 -20.82 2.03
N GLY A 30 -14.42 -20.55 2.73
CA GLY A 30 -13.16 -20.14 2.07
C GLY A 30 -12.11 -19.44 2.94
N GLY A 31 -12.24 -19.48 4.27
CA GLY A 31 -11.35 -18.81 5.23
C GLY A 31 -9.82 -18.94 5.05
N PRO A 32 -9.25 -20.03 4.48
CA PRO A 32 -7.79 -20.17 4.40
C PRO A 32 -7.07 -19.25 3.41
N PHE A 33 -7.75 -18.66 2.42
CA PHE A 33 -7.08 -17.95 1.31
C PHE A 33 -6.90 -16.43 1.52
N LEU A 34 -7.45 -15.85 2.59
CA LEU A 34 -7.35 -14.40 2.82
C LEU A 34 -5.90 -13.94 2.99
N LYS A 35 -5.03 -14.77 3.57
CA LYS A 35 -3.60 -14.49 3.73
C LYS A 35 -2.88 -14.23 2.41
N VAL A 36 -3.32 -14.87 1.32
CA VAL A 36 -2.74 -14.63 -0.01
C VAL A 36 -3.01 -13.19 -0.44
N TYR A 37 -4.22 -12.68 -0.20
CA TYR A 37 -4.57 -11.30 -0.50
C TYR A 37 -3.86 -10.32 0.42
N ASP A 38 -3.76 -10.64 1.72
CA ASP A 38 -3.04 -9.80 2.71
C ASP A 38 -1.61 -9.49 2.21
N HIS A 39 -0.93 -10.46 1.59
CA HIS A 39 0.41 -10.27 1.01
C HIS A 39 0.40 -9.70 -0.42
N ALA A 40 -0.42 -10.27 -1.31
CA ALA A 40 -0.40 -9.92 -2.73
C ALA A 40 -0.86 -8.48 -2.98
N TYR A 41 -1.78 -7.96 -2.16
CA TYR A 41 -2.29 -6.60 -2.33
C TYR A 41 -1.18 -5.56 -2.09
N VAL A 42 -0.46 -5.67 -0.98
CA VAL A 42 0.66 -4.74 -0.67
C VAL A 42 1.77 -4.89 -1.69
N ALA A 43 2.12 -6.12 -2.09
CA ALA A 43 3.12 -6.36 -3.13
C ALA A 43 2.76 -5.63 -4.44
N ARG A 44 1.49 -5.70 -4.87
CA ARG A 44 1.03 -4.99 -6.07
C ARG A 44 1.11 -3.47 -5.94
N LEU A 45 0.86 -2.91 -4.76
CA LEU A 45 1.04 -1.48 -4.53
C LEU A 45 2.51 -1.06 -4.66
N LEU A 46 3.44 -1.89 -4.16
CA LEU A 46 4.88 -1.63 -4.30
C LEU A 46 5.35 -1.73 -5.75
N GLU A 47 4.84 -2.69 -6.52
CA GLU A 47 5.08 -2.77 -7.96
C GLU A 47 4.63 -1.50 -8.68
N VAL A 48 3.41 -1.01 -8.38
CA VAL A 48 2.91 0.25 -8.96
C VAL A 48 3.80 1.43 -8.58
N MET A 49 4.28 1.51 -7.35
CA MET A 49 5.23 2.56 -6.96
C MET A 49 6.51 2.49 -7.81
N GLY A 50 7.04 1.30 -8.08
CA GLY A 50 8.20 1.12 -8.96
C GLY A 50 7.92 1.55 -10.40
N GLU A 51 6.74 1.23 -10.92
CA GLU A 51 6.27 1.64 -12.26
C GLU A 51 6.07 3.17 -12.37
N ASP A 52 5.53 3.81 -11.33
CA ASP A 52 5.23 5.25 -11.32
C ASP A 52 6.45 6.14 -11.02
N PHE A 53 7.45 5.62 -10.28
CA PHE A 53 8.64 6.38 -9.84
C PHE A 53 9.98 5.75 -10.28
N PRO A 54 10.17 5.41 -11.58
CA PRO A 54 11.36 4.69 -12.05
C PRO A 54 12.68 5.45 -11.84
N ALA A 55 12.65 6.79 -11.89
CA ALA A 55 13.82 7.62 -11.62
C ALA A 55 14.22 7.59 -10.14
N VAL A 56 13.25 7.62 -9.23
CA VAL A 56 13.51 7.50 -7.78
C VAL A 56 14.01 6.09 -7.46
N HIS A 57 13.41 5.08 -8.08
CA HIS A 57 13.87 3.70 -7.96
C HIS A 57 15.33 3.53 -8.39
N THR A 58 15.70 4.10 -9.55
CA THR A 58 17.07 4.06 -10.06
C THR A 58 18.06 4.80 -9.14
N LEU A 59 17.63 5.94 -8.59
CA LEU A 59 18.45 6.73 -7.69
C LEU A 59 18.73 6.01 -6.36
N LEU A 60 17.69 5.45 -5.75
CA LEU A 60 17.78 4.80 -4.44
C LEU A 60 18.39 3.39 -4.54
N GLY A 61 18.22 2.73 -5.69
CA GLY A 61 18.46 1.30 -5.83
C GLY A 61 17.34 0.46 -5.21
N ASP A 62 17.36 -0.83 -5.50
CA ASP A 62 16.26 -1.76 -5.23
C ASP A 62 15.89 -1.81 -3.73
N ASP A 63 16.88 -2.00 -2.86
CA ASP A 63 16.64 -2.18 -1.42
C ASP A 63 16.09 -0.91 -0.76
N ALA A 64 16.72 0.24 -0.99
CA ALA A 64 16.30 1.50 -0.38
C ALA A 64 14.98 2.02 -0.96
N PHE A 65 14.70 1.77 -2.24
CA PHE A 65 13.39 2.07 -2.81
C PHE A 65 12.30 1.19 -2.20
N ALA A 66 12.53 -0.12 -2.09
CA ALA A 66 11.57 -1.04 -1.49
C ALA A 66 11.25 -0.65 -0.04
N GLU A 67 12.26 -0.25 0.74
CA GLU A 67 12.09 0.26 2.10
C GLU A 67 11.25 1.55 2.12
N ALA A 68 11.62 2.54 1.29
CA ALA A 68 10.92 3.82 1.19
C ALA A 68 9.45 3.65 0.78
N ALA A 69 9.19 2.89 -0.29
CA ALA A 69 7.85 2.65 -0.79
C ALA A 69 7.00 1.87 0.23
N SER A 70 7.57 0.87 0.90
CA SER A 70 6.89 0.11 1.97
C SER A 70 6.53 0.99 3.16
N ALA A 71 7.45 1.84 3.61
CA ALA A 71 7.20 2.79 4.69
C ALA A 71 6.11 3.82 4.30
N TYR A 72 6.20 4.38 3.09
CA TYR A 72 5.21 5.32 2.57
C TYR A 72 3.82 4.69 2.48
N VAL A 73 3.67 3.53 1.83
CA VAL A 73 2.37 2.84 1.63
C VAL A 73 1.73 2.47 2.98
N ARG A 74 2.54 2.07 3.97
CA ARG A 74 2.04 1.77 5.32
C ARG A 74 1.55 3.03 6.06
N GLY A 75 2.24 4.15 5.89
CA GLY A 75 1.86 5.45 6.48
C GLY A 75 0.73 6.17 5.73
N HIS A 76 0.56 5.88 4.44
CA HIS A 76 -0.38 6.52 3.53
C HIS A 76 -1.22 5.46 2.79
N PRO A 77 -2.01 4.66 3.52
CA PRO A 77 -2.78 3.57 2.92
C PRO A 77 -3.75 4.14 1.86
N SER A 78 -3.72 3.56 0.66
CA SER A 78 -4.61 4.00 -0.42
C SER A 78 -6.07 3.72 -0.07
N ARG A 79 -6.85 4.76 0.17
CA ARG A 79 -8.30 4.69 0.38
C ARG A 79 -9.10 4.87 -0.90
N ALA A 80 -8.41 5.10 -2.03
CA ALA A 80 -9.03 5.26 -3.34
C ALA A 80 -9.10 3.91 -4.07
N ARG A 81 -10.15 3.73 -4.88
CA ARG A 81 -10.28 2.54 -5.75
C ARG A 81 -9.33 2.54 -6.95
N SER A 82 -8.60 3.63 -7.16
CA SER A 82 -7.64 3.79 -8.26
C SER A 82 -6.24 3.98 -7.71
N VAL A 83 -5.29 3.21 -8.24
CA VAL A 83 -3.87 3.31 -7.89
C VAL A 83 -3.21 4.59 -8.43
N ARG A 84 -3.87 5.32 -9.34
CA ARG A 84 -3.42 6.61 -9.87
C ARG A 84 -3.00 7.62 -8.80
N TRP A 85 -3.64 7.54 -7.62
CA TRP A 85 -3.43 8.49 -6.53
C TRP A 85 -2.51 7.96 -5.42
N LEU A 86 -2.04 6.72 -5.54
CA LEU A 86 -1.23 6.04 -4.51
C LEU A 86 -0.02 6.88 -4.12
N GLY A 87 0.78 7.30 -5.12
CA GLY A 87 2.03 8.03 -4.93
C GLY A 87 1.89 9.55 -4.77
N ALA A 88 0.68 10.10 -4.68
CA ALA A 88 0.48 11.55 -4.76
C ALA A 88 1.24 12.36 -3.68
N GLY A 89 1.45 11.78 -2.50
CA GLY A 89 2.21 12.37 -1.40
C GLY A 89 3.68 11.94 -1.33
N PHE A 90 4.13 11.02 -2.18
CA PHE A 90 5.41 10.32 -2.01
C PHE A 90 6.62 11.26 -2.04
N ARG A 91 6.62 12.23 -2.97
CA ARG A 91 7.67 13.26 -3.05
C ARG A 91 7.82 14.02 -1.74
N ASN A 92 6.72 14.60 -1.24
CA ASN A 92 6.76 15.42 -0.02
C ASN A 92 7.19 14.56 1.17
N TRP A 93 6.65 13.34 1.25
CA TRP A 93 7.02 12.40 2.30
C TRP A 93 8.52 12.06 2.30
N LEU A 94 9.13 11.83 1.14
CA LEU A 94 10.58 11.60 1.04
C LEU A 94 11.38 12.81 1.54
N GLY A 95 10.95 14.04 1.21
CA GLY A 95 11.59 15.27 1.66
C GLY A 95 11.48 15.51 3.17
N ASP A 96 10.43 14.98 3.80
CA ASP A 96 10.17 15.16 5.24
C ASP A 96 10.65 14.00 6.11
N THR A 97 11.17 12.91 5.51
CA THR A 97 11.46 11.67 6.25
C THR A 97 12.90 11.20 6.10
N VAL A 98 13.62 11.11 7.21
CA VAL A 98 14.98 10.56 7.31
C VAL A 98 14.95 9.03 7.09
N PRO A 99 15.92 8.42 6.37
CA PRO A 99 17.13 9.02 5.81
C PRO A 99 16.95 9.63 4.40
N TRP A 100 15.76 9.54 3.82
CA TRP A 100 15.53 9.93 2.43
C TRP A 100 15.59 11.44 2.21
N SER A 101 15.26 12.23 3.23
CA SER A 101 15.38 13.70 3.24
C SER A 101 16.83 14.19 3.14
N ASP A 102 17.81 13.38 3.55
CA ASP A 102 19.22 13.75 3.56
C ASP A 102 19.91 13.50 2.21
N LEU A 103 19.18 12.92 1.25
CA LEU A 103 19.70 12.64 -0.08
C LEU A 103 19.73 13.93 -0.92
N PRO A 104 20.89 14.31 -1.49
CA PRO A 104 21.12 15.63 -2.09
C PRO A 104 20.28 15.97 -3.34
N VAL A 105 19.47 15.04 -3.84
CA VAL A 105 18.61 15.21 -5.02
C VAL A 105 17.11 15.18 -4.69
N VAL A 106 16.76 14.94 -3.42
CA VAL A 106 15.38 14.79 -2.95
C VAL A 106 14.93 16.00 -2.12
N ALA A 107 15.88 16.85 -1.70
CA ALA A 107 15.66 18.17 -1.06
C ALA A 107 15.23 19.26 -2.06
#